data_AF-A0A7Z7CKG8-F1
#
_entry.id   AF-A0A7Z7CKG8-F1
#
_cell.length_a   1.000
_cell.length_b   1.000
_cell.length_c   1.000
_cell.angle_alpha   90.00
_cell.angle_beta   90.00
_cell.angle_gamma   90.00
#
_symmetry.space_group_name_H-M   'P 1'
#
loop_
_entity.id
_entity.type
_entity.pdbx_description
1 polymer ?
#
loop_
_entity_poly.entity_id
_entity_poly.type
_entity_poly.pdbx_seq_one_letter_code
_entity_poly.pdbx_strand_id
1 'polypeptide(L)'
;MIPSTSKKPKSSGETDSTGSSSGTGKKSDNVNESSSKLTNKNKKQGESSTSNATKNDTPNGKNHWNNSPSKKKGKGKNNNKRKEEERRRRVEEERQKSETETGETMKTPKRYGEPPVHQKYKIDKVAERKADEVREWSKEDIQEFSRNTGLNIQDSINLRSHMFLNEYDLPWYDNKGLYYYKSKLTPDSEVVYAFHKALEGNLTLEQKKWFSQLAAHELEEQKLMNMGKDYRNPKAWNGKDGFNPYPPGAHEMAPAQLSLVNSQVIQKGSINFSV
;
A
#
# COMPACT_ATOMS: atom_id res chain seq x y z
N MET A 1 30.82 4.52 67.35
CA MET A 1 31.10 5.84 66.74
C MET A 1 29.78 6.50 66.37
N ILE A 2 29.78 7.82 66.18
CA ILE A 2 28.62 8.71 66.35
C ILE A 2 27.76 8.77 65.07
N PRO A 3 26.41 8.78 65.14
CA PRO A 3 25.54 8.98 63.98
C PRO A 3 25.47 10.48 63.59
N SER A 4 25.37 10.77 62.28
CA SER A 4 25.23 12.15 61.79
C SER A 4 23.82 12.41 61.25
N THR A 5 23.06 13.22 61.99
CA THR A 5 21.71 13.69 61.65
C THR A 5 21.74 15.18 61.26
N SER A 6 21.05 15.58 60.19
CA SER A 6 20.56 16.95 59.85
C SER A 6 20.46 17.11 58.32
N LYS A 7 19.62 17.96 57.71
CA LYS A 7 18.46 18.75 58.18
C LYS A 7 17.60 19.07 56.94
N LYS A 8 16.30 19.30 57.15
CA LYS A 8 15.35 19.80 56.14
C LYS A 8 15.23 21.33 56.26
N PRO A 9 14.96 22.06 55.17
CA PRO A 9 14.17 23.30 55.28
C PRO A 9 12.81 23.20 54.53
N LYS A 10 11.83 23.95 55.03
CA LYS A 10 10.58 24.31 54.35
C LYS A 10 10.67 25.77 53.90
N SER A 11 10.12 26.09 52.74
CA SER A 11 9.52 27.39 52.36
C SER A 11 8.70 27.11 51.09
N SER A 12 7.37 27.28 50.98
CA SER A 12 6.43 28.38 51.28
C SER A 12 6.61 29.60 50.36
N GLY A 13 5.60 29.86 49.53
CA GLY A 13 5.57 30.96 48.56
C GLY A 13 4.41 30.82 47.56
N GLU A 14 3.18 31.06 48.01
CA GLU A 14 2.04 31.37 47.13
C GLU A 14 2.14 32.84 46.67
N THR A 15 1.77 33.13 45.43
CA THR A 15 1.20 34.43 45.06
C THR A 15 0.19 34.26 43.92
N ASP A 16 -1.08 34.51 44.22
CA ASP A 16 -2.07 34.87 43.20
C ASP A 16 -1.69 36.19 42.55
N SER A 17 -2.10 36.39 41.29
CA SER A 17 -2.22 37.71 40.67
C SER A 17 -3.31 37.72 39.62
N THR A 18 -4.50 38.10 40.07
CA THR A 18 -5.64 38.52 39.24
C THR A 18 -5.31 39.83 38.51
N GLY A 19 -5.81 39.99 37.28
CA GLY A 19 -5.52 41.16 36.46
C GLY A 19 -6.44 41.30 35.24
N SER A 20 -7.70 41.70 35.47
CA SER A 20 -8.66 42.00 34.39
C SER A 20 -8.48 43.42 33.84
N SER A 21 -8.52 43.57 32.51
CA SER A 21 -8.87 44.81 31.79
C SER A 21 -9.18 44.41 30.33
N SER A 22 -10.42 44.43 29.81
CA SER A 22 -11.38 45.54 29.61
C SER A 22 -10.91 46.60 28.59
N GLY A 23 -11.27 46.42 27.32
CA GLY A 23 -11.02 47.40 26.24
C GLY A 23 -12.04 47.25 25.10
N THR A 24 -12.90 48.25 24.93
CA THR A 24 -14.10 48.18 24.09
C THR A 24 -13.94 48.83 22.70
N GLY A 25 -14.26 48.06 21.65
CA GLY A 25 -15.15 48.46 20.55
C GLY A 25 -14.73 49.50 19.50
N LYS A 26 -14.97 49.16 18.23
CA LYS A 26 -15.82 49.96 17.33
C LYS A 26 -16.26 49.17 16.08
N LYS A 27 -17.51 49.43 15.66
CA LYS A 27 -18.04 49.03 14.34
C LYS A 27 -17.46 49.93 13.24
N SER A 28 -17.40 49.41 12.02
CA SER A 28 -17.98 50.10 10.85
C SER A 28 -18.23 49.11 9.72
N ASP A 29 -19.46 49.11 9.22
CA ASP A 29 -19.90 48.33 8.07
C ASP A 29 -19.21 48.83 6.79
N ASN A 30 -19.02 47.95 5.80
CA ASN A 30 -19.35 48.34 4.44
C ASN A 30 -19.71 47.16 3.54
N VAL A 31 -20.84 47.30 2.85
CA VAL A 31 -21.25 46.46 1.73
C VAL A 31 -20.53 46.97 0.49
N ASN A 32 -19.94 46.09 -0.32
CA ASN A 32 -19.97 46.37 -1.76
C ASN A 32 -20.08 45.10 -2.60
N GLU A 33 -21.19 45.03 -3.30
CA GLU A 33 -21.49 44.08 -4.36
C GLU A 33 -20.79 44.55 -5.64
N SER A 34 -19.99 43.69 -6.28
CA SER A 34 -19.53 43.96 -7.66
C SER A 34 -19.21 42.66 -8.38
N SER A 35 -20.23 42.18 -9.08
CA SER A 35 -20.11 41.16 -10.11
C SER A 35 -19.25 41.66 -11.27
N SER A 36 -18.26 40.88 -11.70
CA SER A 36 -17.55 41.12 -12.96
C SER A 36 -17.56 39.86 -13.82
N LYS A 37 -18.38 39.92 -14.89
CA LYS A 37 -18.36 38.94 -15.98
C LYS A 37 -17.06 39.12 -16.75
N LEU A 38 -16.18 38.11 -16.80
CA LEU A 38 -15.21 38.02 -17.90
C LEU A 38 -15.77 37.16 -19.03
N THR A 39 -16.34 37.84 -20.02
CA THR A 39 -16.61 37.27 -21.34
C THR A 39 -15.30 37.18 -22.12
N ASN A 40 -14.83 35.97 -22.45
CA ASN A 40 -13.68 35.80 -23.33
C ASN A 40 -14.14 35.42 -24.75
N LYS A 41 -13.87 36.29 -25.73
CA LYS A 41 -14.24 36.11 -27.15
C LYS A 41 -13.06 36.53 -28.04
N ASN A 42 -12.31 35.55 -28.54
CA ASN A 42 -11.62 35.53 -29.84
C ASN A 42 -11.07 34.09 -30.00
N LYS A 43 -11.39 33.26 -31.01
CA LYS A 43 -11.65 33.39 -32.46
C LYS A 43 -10.38 33.23 -33.30
N LYS A 44 -10.36 32.15 -34.13
CA LYS A 44 -9.52 31.89 -35.32
C LYS A 44 -8.03 31.54 -35.05
N GLN A 45 -7.33 30.70 -35.84
CA GLN A 45 -7.71 29.83 -37.00
C GLN A 45 -6.60 28.76 -37.26
N GLY A 46 -6.88 27.73 -38.07
CA GLY A 46 -5.89 26.78 -38.66
C GLY A 46 -5.83 25.43 -37.92
N GLU A 47 -6.43 24.33 -38.41
CA GLU A 47 -6.00 23.45 -39.53
C GLU A 47 -4.69 22.69 -39.18
N SER A 48 -4.61 21.36 -39.16
CA SER A 48 -5.52 20.27 -39.59
C SER A 48 -5.23 18.99 -38.72
N SER A 49 -5.70 17.75 -38.93
CA SER A 49 -6.35 17.11 -40.09
C SER A 49 -7.18 15.84 -39.74
N THR A 50 -7.54 15.10 -40.79
CA THR A 50 -8.30 13.84 -40.96
C THR A 50 -7.64 12.58 -40.35
N SER A 51 -8.33 11.53 -39.89
CA SER A 51 -9.23 10.58 -40.61
C SER A 51 -9.52 9.38 -39.66
N ASN A 52 -10.49 8.47 -39.78
CA ASN A 52 -11.70 8.30 -40.60
C ASN A 52 -12.65 7.36 -39.82
N ALA A 53 -13.97 7.52 -39.94
CA ALA A 53 -14.96 6.54 -39.48
C ALA A 53 -16.09 6.42 -40.50
N THR A 54 -16.08 5.35 -41.29
CA THR A 54 -17.02 5.15 -42.40
C THR A 54 -18.17 4.24 -42.00
N LYS A 55 -19.40 4.77 -42.05
CA LYS A 55 -20.63 3.96 -42.19
C LYS A 55 -20.70 3.39 -43.61
N ASN A 56 -21.51 2.35 -43.83
CA ASN A 56 -22.11 2.08 -45.15
C ASN A 56 -23.25 1.05 -45.10
N ASP A 57 -24.05 1.09 -46.17
CA ASP A 57 -25.33 0.41 -46.38
C ASP A 57 -25.37 -0.18 -47.82
N THR A 58 -26.34 -0.97 -48.30
CA THR A 58 -27.65 -1.31 -47.71
C THR A 58 -28.10 -2.78 -47.91
N PRO A 59 -28.33 -3.33 -49.13
CA PRO A 59 -29.59 -4.06 -49.29
C PRO A 59 -29.56 -5.52 -49.80
N ASN A 60 -30.57 -6.27 -49.34
CA ASN A 60 -31.46 -7.19 -50.07
C ASN A 60 -30.88 -8.23 -51.08
N GLY A 61 -31.17 -9.51 -50.84
CA GLY A 61 -31.09 -10.59 -51.83
C GLY A 61 -31.95 -11.80 -51.46
N LYS A 62 -32.97 -12.12 -52.27
CA LYS A 62 -33.82 -13.33 -52.12
C LYS A 62 -33.06 -14.60 -52.48
N ASN A 63 -33.45 -15.75 -51.89
CA ASN A 63 -33.84 -16.95 -52.66
C ASN A 63 -34.53 -18.01 -51.76
N HIS A 64 -35.56 -18.67 -52.30
CA HIS A 64 -36.20 -19.87 -51.73
C HIS A 64 -35.38 -21.13 -52.06
N TRP A 65 -35.64 -22.24 -51.37
CA TRP A 65 -36.12 -23.52 -51.96
C TRP A 65 -36.53 -24.51 -50.85
N ASN A 66 -37.45 -25.42 -51.16
CA ASN A 66 -38.10 -26.32 -50.20
C ASN A 66 -37.29 -27.61 -49.94
N ASN A 67 -37.55 -28.31 -48.83
CA ASN A 67 -37.90 -29.75 -48.89
C ASN A 67 -38.42 -30.34 -47.57
N SER A 68 -39.38 -31.27 -47.68
CA SER A 68 -40.11 -31.92 -46.58
C SER A 68 -39.34 -33.11 -45.97
N PRO A 69 -39.48 -33.39 -44.66
CA PRO A 69 -39.03 -34.66 -44.08
C PRO A 69 -40.11 -35.75 -44.17
N SER A 70 -39.87 -36.77 -45.00
CA SER A 70 -40.71 -37.97 -45.06
C SER A 70 -40.28 -39.02 -44.01
N LYS A 71 -41.25 -39.79 -43.49
CA LYS A 71 -41.01 -40.82 -42.47
C LYS A 71 -40.28 -42.03 -43.06
N LYS A 72 -39.23 -42.52 -42.40
CA LYS A 72 -38.84 -43.95 -42.50
C LYS A 72 -38.34 -44.51 -41.17
N LYS A 73 -39.01 -45.57 -40.69
CA LYS A 73 -38.60 -46.36 -39.52
C LYS A 73 -37.28 -47.08 -39.82
N GLY A 74 -36.34 -47.09 -38.88
CA GLY A 74 -35.10 -47.87 -38.94
C GLY A 74 -34.63 -48.30 -37.54
N LYS A 75 -34.30 -49.58 -37.37
CA LYS A 75 -33.83 -50.17 -36.10
C LYS A 75 -32.48 -49.53 -35.70
N GLY A 76 -32.29 -49.14 -34.43
CA GLY A 76 -31.00 -48.58 -33.99
C GLY A 76 -30.82 -48.19 -32.51
N LYS A 77 -31.70 -48.60 -31.59
CA LYS A 77 -31.71 -48.06 -30.21
C LYS A 77 -30.53 -48.49 -29.30
N ASN A 78 -29.70 -49.47 -29.67
CA ASN A 78 -28.62 -49.96 -28.81
C ASN A 78 -27.25 -49.27 -28.99
N ASN A 79 -26.93 -48.72 -30.16
CA ASN A 79 -25.58 -48.17 -30.40
C ASN A 79 -25.37 -46.78 -29.76
N ASN A 80 -26.43 -45.97 -29.62
CA ASN A 80 -26.30 -44.63 -29.02
C ASN A 80 -25.96 -44.69 -27.52
N LYS A 81 -26.54 -45.64 -26.77
CA LYS A 81 -26.27 -45.78 -25.32
C LYS A 81 -24.80 -46.11 -25.05
N ARG A 82 -24.23 -47.04 -25.82
CA ARG A 82 -22.81 -47.43 -25.71
C ARG A 82 -21.85 -46.27 -26.04
N LYS A 83 -22.18 -45.46 -27.04
CA LYS A 83 -21.36 -44.30 -27.46
C LYS A 83 -21.38 -43.14 -26.46
N GLU A 84 -22.51 -42.94 -25.77
CA GLU A 84 -22.65 -41.96 -24.69
C GLU A 84 -21.83 -42.37 -23.45
N GLU A 85 -21.89 -43.66 -23.07
CA GLU A 85 -21.19 -44.22 -21.92
C GLU A 85 -19.66 -44.22 -22.10
N GLU A 86 -19.17 -44.48 -23.32
CA GLU A 86 -17.76 -44.37 -23.68
C GLU A 86 -17.26 -42.91 -23.65
N ARG A 87 -18.10 -41.93 -24.03
CA ARG A 87 -17.79 -40.50 -23.86
C ARG A 87 -17.66 -40.12 -22.39
N ARG A 88 -18.54 -40.64 -21.52
CA ARG A 88 -18.49 -40.38 -20.07
C ARG A 88 -17.24 -41.00 -19.44
N ARG A 89 -16.86 -42.22 -19.84
CA ARG A 89 -15.59 -42.83 -19.40
C ARG A 89 -14.38 -41.99 -19.79
N ARG A 90 -14.28 -41.49 -21.03
CA ARG A 90 -13.17 -40.61 -21.41
C ARG A 90 -13.14 -39.30 -20.63
N VAL A 91 -14.28 -38.66 -20.40
CA VAL A 91 -14.33 -37.42 -19.61
C VAL A 91 -13.92 -37.67 -18.15
N GLU A 92 -14.34 -38.79 -17.56
CA GLU A 92 -13.94 -39.16 -16.20
C GLU A 92 -12.46 -39.59 -16.12
N GLU A 93 -11.93 -40.26 -17.15
CA GLU A 93 -10.52 -40.65 -17.24
C GLU A 93 -9.60 -39.44 -17.50
N GLU A 94 -10.03 -38.46 -18.32
CA GLU A 94 -9.38 -37.14 -18.44
C GLU A 94 -9.48 -36.33 -17.14
N ARG A 95 -10.58 -36.46 -16.39
CA ARG A 95 -10.73 -35.82 -15.08
C ARG A 95 -9.78 -36.44 -14.04
N GLN A 96 -9.71 -37.77 -13.96
CA GLN A 96 -8.79 -38.47 -13.05
C GLN A 96 -7.33 -38.30 -13.46
N LYS A 97 -7.04 -38.18 -14.77
CA LYS A 97 -5.71 -37.81 -15.27
C LYS A 97 -5.35 -36.36 -14.96
N SER A 98 -6.28 -35.41 -15.05
CA SER A 98 -6.02 -34.01 -14.65
C SER A 98 -5.97 -33.81 -13.12
N GLU A 99 -6.63 -34.66 -12.34
CA GLU A 99 -6.46 -34.71 -10.89
C GLU A 99 -5.09 -35.31 -10.49
N THR A 100 -4.52 -36.23 -11.26
CA THR A 100 -3.15 -36.78 -11.03
C THR A 100 -2.04 -36.02 -11.74
N GLU A 101 -2.36 -35.20 -12.75
CA GLU A 101 -1.49 -34.19 -13.36
C GLU A 101 -1.64 -32.81 -12.68
N THR A 102 -2.16 -32.75 -11.45
CA THR A 102 -1.74 -31.70 -10.51
C THR A 102 -0.30 -31.96 -10.08
N GLY A 103 0.62 -31.73 -11.02
CA GLY A 103 2.03 -31.80 -10.78
C GLY A 103 2.38 -30.88 -9.62
N GLU A 104 2.71 -31.48 -8.47
CA GLU A 104 3.64 -30.91 -7.52
C GLU A 104 4.92 -30.61 -8.28
N THR A 105 4.96 -29.42 -8.89
CA THR A 105 6.17 -28.78 -9.33
C THR A 105 7.01 -28.64 -8.08
N MET A 106 7.93 -29.59 -7.88
CA MET A 106 8.81 -29.64 -6.73
C MET A 106 9.56 -28.32 -6.67
N LYS A 107 9.02 -27.37 -5.90
CA LYS A 107 9.62 -26.05 -5.73
C LYS A 107 10.96 -26.32 -5.08
N THR A 108 12.03 -26.10 -5.85
CA THR A 108 13.41 -26.22 -5.37
C THR A 108 13.51 -25.50 -4.03
N PRO A 109 13.91 -26.17 -2.94
CA PRO A 109 13.90 -25.58 -1.61
C PRO A 109 14.60 -24.22 -1.59
N LYS A 110 13.99 -23.23 -0.92
CA LYS A 110 14.61 -21.91 -0.74
C LYS A 110 15.96 -22.10 -0.04
N ARG A 111 17.04 -21.58 -0.63
CA ARG A 111 18.33 -21.42 0.06
C ARG A 111 18.20 -20.26 1.03
N TYR A 112 18.60 -20.47 2.29
CA TYR A 112 18.67 -19.42 3.29
C TYR A 112 20.11 -18.99 3.58
N GLY A 113 20.28 -17.76 4.07
CA GLY A 113 21.56 -17.16 4.44
C GLY A 113 21.41 -16.05 5.47
N GLU A 114 22.54 -15.46 5.88
CA GLU A 114 22.57 -14.30 6.78
C GLU A 114 22.11 -13.02 6.06
N PRO A 115 21.54 -12.03 6.78
CA PRO A 115 21.19 -10.74 6.18
C PRO A 115 22.40 -10.04 5.53
N PRO A 116 22.23 -9.35 4.39
CA PRO A 116 23.30 -8.61 3.75
C PRO A 116 23.82 -7.47 4.63
N VAL A 117 25.15 -7.40 4.76
CA VAL A 117 25.81 -6.34 5.55
C VAL A 117 25.89 -5.05 4.73
N HIS A 118 24.98 -4.12 5.01
CA HIS A 118 24.99 -2.78 4.43
C HIS A 118 25.69 -1.77 5.35
N GLN A 119 26.37 -0.79 4.75
CA GLN A 119 26.89 0.36 5.49
C GLN A 119 25.72 1.24 5.97
N LYS A 120 25.32 1.08 7.23
CA LYS A 120 24.31 1.95 7.86
C LYS A 120 24.88 3.37 8.10
N TYR A 121 24.25 4.37 7.51
CA TYR A 121 24.49 5.79 7.77
C TYR A 121 24.06 6.19 9.19
N LYS A 122 24.38 7.41 9.61
CA LYS A 122 23.95 7.93 10.92
C LYS A 122 22.43 7.97 11.06
N ILE A 123 21.71 8.35 9.99
CA ILE A 123 20.25 8.44 9.99
C ILE A 123 19.61 7.06 10.16
N ASP A 124 20.07 6.03 9.44
CA ASP A 124 19.57 4.65 9.56
C ASP A 124 19.71 4.10 10.99
N LYS A 125 20.81 4.44 11.69
CA LYS A 125 21.05 4.04 13.09
C LYS A 125 20.14 4.76 14.09
N VAL A 126 19.69 5.98 13.75
CA VAL A 126 18.69 6.72 14.55
C VAL A 126 17.29 6.20 14.24
N ALA A 127 16.97 5.95 12.97
CA ALA A 127 15.71 5.38 12.53
C ALA A 127 15.46 4.00 13.13
N GLU A 128 16.46 3.11 13.16
CA GLU A 128 16.35 1.80 13.81
C GLU A 128 16.02 1.93 15.31
N ARG A 129 16.74 2.80 16.04
CA ARG A 129 16.50 3.03 17.48
C ARG A 129 15.13 3.64 17.74
N LYS A 130 14.67 4.56 16.87
CA LYS A 130 13.33 5.13 16.96
C LYS A 130 12.23 4.16 16.52
N ALA A 131 12.55 3.18 15.69
CA ALA A 131 11.66 2.07 15.38
C ALA A 131 11.55 1.10 16.57
N ASP A 132 12.60 0.89 17.38
CA ASP A 132 12.51 0.13 18.63
C ASP A 132 11.47 0.72 19.59
N GLU A 133 11.43 2.05 19.74
CA GLU A 133 10.37 2.73 20.51
C GLU A 133 8.95 2.44 19.94
N VAL A 134 8.78 2.38 18.61
CA VAL A 134 7.50 2.00 17.96
C VAL A 134 7.19 0.50 18.13
N ARG A 135 8.22 -0.35 18.20
CA ARG A 135 8.08 -1.79 18.50
C ARG A 135 7.59 -1.99 19.92
N GLU A 136 7.93 -1.11 20.86
CA GLU A 136 7.54 -1.15 22.27
C GLU A 136 6.19 -0.49 22.61
N TRP A 137 5.56 0.25 21.68
CA TRP A 137 4.26 0.93 21.90
C TRP A 137 3.20 0.06 22.60
N SER A 138 2.55 0.65 23.61
CA SER A 138 1.46 0.08 24.37
C SER A 138 0.16 -0.06 23.54
N LYS A 139 -0.89 -0.56 24.19
CA LYS A 139 -2.24 -0.59 23.60
C LYS A 139 -2.82 0.83 23.51
N GLU A 140 -2.46 1.67 24.47
CA GLU A 140 -2.89 3.05 24.61
C GLU A 140 -2.22 3.91 23.51
N ASP A 141 -0.93 3.71 23.24
CA ASP A 141 -0.20 4.37 22.15
C ASP A 141 -0.80 4.06 20.77
N ILE A 142 -1.19 2.80 20.51
CA ILE A 142 -1.80 2.45 19.21
C ILE A 142 -3.24 2.97 19.08
N GLN A 143 -3.96 3.15 20.20
CA GLN A 143 -5.26 3.85 20.23
C GLN A 143 -5.10 5.36 19.98
N GLU A 144 -4.08 5.98 20.57
CA GLU A 144 -3.71 7.38 20.34
C GLU A 144 -3.35 7.62 18.87
N PHE A 145 -2.47 6.79 18.32
CA PHE A 145 -2.09 6.80 16.90
C PHE A 145 -3.30 6.64 15.97
N SER A 146 -4.18 5.66 16.23
CA SER A 146 -5.42 5.46 15.46
C SER A 146 -6.29 6.71 15.46
N ARG A 147 -6.54 7.30 16.63
CA ARG A 147 -7.36 8.52 16.76
C ARG A 147 -6.74 9.72 16.04
N ASN A 148 -5.42 9.89 16.13
CA ASN A 148 -4.74 11.07 15.61
C ASN A 148 -4.55 11.00 14.10
N THR A 149 -4.22 9.83 13.56
CA THR A 149 -4.14 9.59 12.10
C THR A 149 -5.51 9.54 11.42
N GLY A 150 -6.55 9.09 12.14
CA GLY A 150 -7.87 8.81 11.57
C GLY A 150 -7.98 7.40 10.96
N LEU A 151 -6.93 6.58 11.07
CA LEU A 151 -6.98 5.16 10.74
C LEU A 151 -7.85 4.42 11.77
N ASN A 152 -8.56 3.37 11.36
CA ASN A 152 -9.21 2.51 12.35
C ASN A 152 -8.17 1.73 13.16
N ILE A 153 -8.57 1.23 14.33
CA ILE A 153 -7.64 0.59 15.26
C ILE A 153 -7.00 -0.69 14.70
N GLN A 154 -7.71 -1.45 13.87
CA GLN A 154 -7.19 -2.70 13.30
C GLN A 154 -6.16 -2.41 12.20
N ASP A 155 -6.42 -1.44 11.33
CA ASP A 155 -5.45 -1.01 10.32
C ASP A 155 -4.20 -0.41 10.99
N SER A 156 -4.37 0.32 12.09
CA SER A 156 -3.25 0.83 12.90
C SER A 156 -2.38 -0.31 13.45
N ILE A 157 -3.00 -1.34 14.04
CA ILE A 157 -2.30 -2.54 14.52
C ILE A 157 -1.59 -3.26 13.36
N ASN A 158 -2.30 -3.53 12.26
CA ASN A 158 -1.77 -4.25 11.11
C ASN A 158 -0.59 -3.50 10.46
N LEU A 159 -0.69 -2.17 10.36
CA LEU A 159 0.34 -1.29 9.80
C LEU A 159 1.61 -1.32 10.68
N ARG A 160 1.48 -1.10 12.00
CA ARG A 160 2.61 -1.25 12.93
C ARG A 160 3.23 -2.65 12.84
N SER A 161 2.40 -3.68 12.76
CA SER A 161 2.86 -5.06 12.65
C SER A 161 3.66 -5.30 11.37
N HIS A 162 3.16 -4.88 10.21
CA HIS A 162 3.84 -5.02 8.92
C HIS A 162 5.20 -4.31 8.90
N MET A 163 5.22 -3.02 9.28
CA MET A 163 6.40 -2.17 9.12
C MET A 163 7.49 -2.42 10.17
N PHE A 164 7.12 -2.79 11.40
CA PHE A 164 8.06 -2.78 12.54
C PHE A 164 8.21 -4.10 13.31
N LEU A 165 7.21 -4.98 13.30
CA LEU A 165 7.21 -6.19 14.16
C LEU A 165 7.46 -7.48 13.38
N ASN A 166 6.82 -7.65 12.22
CA ASN A 166 6.83 -8.87 11.44
C ASN A 166 8.20 -9.14 10.81
N GLU A 167 8.56 -10.41 10.71
CA GLU A 167 9.71 -10.88 9.95
C GLU A 167 9.27 -11.57 8.66
N TYR A 168 10.03 -11.37 7.59
CA TYR A 168 9.75 -11.86 6.25
C TYR A 168 10.97 -12.58 5.67
N ASP A 169 10.71 -13.52 4.75
CA ASP A 169 11.74 -14.07 3.87
C ASP A 169 12.09 -13.04 2.79
N LEU A 170 13.14 -12.25 3.01
CA LEU A 170 13.56 -11.23 2.06
C LEU A 170 14.56 -11.83 1.05
N PRO A 171 14.35 -11.67 -0.28
CA PRO A 171 15.26 -12.20 -1.28
C PRO A 171 16.54 -11.36 -1.39
N TRP A 172 17.67 -12.03 -1.61
CA TRP A 172 18.96 -11.40 -1.90
C TRP A 172 19.83 -12.28 -2.80
N TYR A 173 20.97 -11.75 -3.25
CA TYR A 173 21.92 -12.44 -4.11
C TYR A 173 23.34 -12.39 -3.55
N ASP A 174 24.04 -13.52 -3.61
CA ASP A 174 25.48 -13.64 -3.37
C ASP A 174 26.18 -14.30 -4.58
N ASN A 175 27.45 -14.69 -4.41
CA ASN A 175 28.23 -15.40 -5.44
C ASN A 175 27.72 -16.82 -5.78
N LYS A 176 26.73 -17.35 -5.05
CA LYS A 176 26.03 -18.62 -5.29
C LYS A 176 24.61 -18.42 -5.83
N GLY A 177 24.20 -17.18 -6.13
CA GLY A 177 22.91 -16.83 -6.72
C GLY A 177 21.87 -16.36 -5.69
N LEU A 178 20.59 -16.65 -5.93
CA LEU A 178 19.48 -16.27 -5.04
C LEU A 178 19.59 -16.98 -3.68
N TYR A 179 19.29 -16.25 -2.61
CA TYR A 179 18.95 -16.78 -1.29
C TYR A 179 17.89 -15.90 -0.63
N TYR A 180 17.36 -16.38 0.50
CA TYR A 180 16.45 -15.63 1.35
C TYR A 180 17.07 -15.47 2.75
N TYR A 181 16.81 -14.35 3.40
CA TYR A 181 17.15 -14.15 4.80
C TYR A 181 15.90 -13.73 5.56
N LYS A 182 15.77 -14.16 6.81
CA LYS A 182 14.67 -13.73 7.67
C LYS A 182 15.04 -12.44 8.36
N SER A 183 14.23 -11.41 8.17
CA SER A 183 14.41 -10.11 8.81
C SER A 183 13.10 -9.34 8.88
N LYS A 184 13.03 -8.38 9.80
CA LYS A 184 12.09 -7.26 9.72
C LYS A 184 12.43 -6.38 8.52
N LEU A 185 11.47 -5.59 8.05
CA LEU A 185 11.73 -4.54 7.08
C LEU A 185 12.65 -3.47 7.69
N THR A 186 13.53 -2.90 6.87
CA THR A 186 14.40 -1.79 7.30
C THR A 186 13.55 -0.55 7.56
N PRO A 187 13.59 0.06 8.76
CA PRO A 187 12.76 1.24 9.04
C PRO A 187 13.15 2.44 8.18
N ASP A 188 12.19 3.00 7.45
CA ASP A 188 12.36 4.29 6.79
C ASP A 188 12.37 5.44 7.81
N SER A 189 13.33 6.36 7.70
CA SER A 189 13.51 7.45 8.67
C SER A 189 12.39 8.48 8.66
N GLU A 190 11.77 8.76 7.50
CA GLU A 190 10.66 9.71 7.41
C GLU A 190 9.39 9.08 7.98
N VAL A 191 9.13 7.80 7.71
CA VAL A 191 7.99 7.06 8.29
C VAL A 191 8.13 6.93 9.80
N VAL A 192 9.30 6.55 10.32
CA VAL A 192 9.55 6.47 11.76
C VAL A 192 9.31 7.83 12.43
N TYR A 193 9.80 8.92 11.83
CA TYR A 193 9.52 10.27 12.33
C TYR A 193 8.01 10.59 12.33
N ALA A 194 7.29 10.25 11.25
CA ALA A 194 5.85 10.47 11.15
C ALA A 194 5.08 9.69 12.23
N PHE A 195 5.46 8.44 12.53
CA PHE A 195 4.85 7.62 13.58
C PHE A 195 4.96 8.27 14.96
N HIS A 196 6.14 8.74 15.34
CA HIS A 196 6.33 9.52 16.57
C HIS A 196 5.51 10.82 16.55
N LYS A 197 5.51 11.54 15.41
CA LYS A 197 4.76 12.79 15.26
C LYS A 197 3.24 12.61 15.40
N ALA A 198 2.71 11.44 15.05
CA ALA A 198 1.29 11.12 15.19
C ALA A 198 0.84 10.99 16.65
N LEU A 199 1.72 10.61 17.57
CA LEU A 199 1.41 10.58 19.02
C LEU A 199 1.30 11.99 19.64
N GLU A 200 1.88 13.02 19.00
CA GLU A 200 1.78 14.41 19.47
C GLU A 200 0.40 15.07 19.18
N GLY A 201 -0.57 14.34 18.58
CA GLY A 201 -1.96 14.79 18.42
C GLY A 201 -2.25 15.84 17.34
N ASN A 202 -1.23 16.51 16.80
CA ASN A 202 -1.38 17.71 15.97
C ASN A 202 -1.18 17.46 14.46
N LEU A 203 -1.81 16.43 13.90
CA LEU A 203 -1.74 16.13 12.46
C LEU A 203 -2.72 16.97 11.63
N THR A 204 -2.21 17.62 10.58
CA THR A 204 -3.03 18.31 9.57
C THR A 204 -3.87 17.33 8.75
N LEU A 205 -4.90 17.83 8.05
CA LEU A 205 -5.72 17.00 7.16
C LEU A 205 -4.88 16.28 6.09
N GLU A 206 -3.84 16.94 5.58
CA GLU A 206 -2.94 16.38 4.58
C GLU A 206 -2.01 15.29 5.18
N GLN A 207 -1.55 15.46 6.42
CA GLN A 207 -0.80 14.42 7.13
C GLN A 207 -1.68 13.19 7.42
N LYS A 208 -2.95 13.38 7.81
CA LYS A 208 -3.92 12.27 7.97
C LYS A 208 -4.21 11.55 6.65
N LYS A 209 -4.32 12.32 5.55
CA LYS A 209 -4.44 11.76 4.20
C LYS A 209 -3.19 10.96 3.80
N TRP A 210 -1.99 11.47 4.12
CA TRP A 210 -0.75 10.74 3.91
C TRP A 210 -0.73 9.41 4.67
N PHE A 211 -1.10 9.39 5.96
CA PHE A 211 -1.24 8.15 6.73
C PHE A 211 -2.27 7.17 6.14
N SER A 212 -3.37 7.68 5.58
CA SER A 212 -4.37 6.85 4.89
C SER A 212 -3.80 6.21 3.61
N GLN A 213 -2.93 6.91 2.89
CA GLN A 213 -2.26 6.41 1.69
C GLN A 213 -1.11 5.45 2.02
N LEU A 214 -0.35 5.74 3.08
CA LEU A 214 0.62 4.81 3.65
C LEU A 214 -0.07 3.49 4.01
N ALA A 215 -1.13 3.54 4.84
CA ALA A 215 -1.88 2.34 5.20
C ALA A 215 -2.40 1.55 3.98
N ALA A 216 -2.88 2.24 2.94
CA ALA A 216 -3.32 1.59 1.71
C ALA A 216 -2.20 0.90 0.90
N HIS A 217 -0.97 1.44 0.94
CA HIS A 217 0.22 0.82 0.34
C HIS A 217 0.64 -0.41 1.15
N GLU A 218 1.01 -0.18 2.40
CA GLU A 218 1.61 -1.14 3.33
C GLU A 218 0.69 -2.35 3.61
N LEU A 219 -0.63 -2.14 3.74
CA LEU A 219 -1.57 -3.25 4.00
C LEU A 219 -1.87 -4.09 2.75
N GLU A 220 -1.82 -3.51 1.55
CA GLU A 220 -1.94 -4.29 0.31
C GLU A 220 -0.64 -5.03 -0.01
N GLU A 221 0.54 -4.44 0.27
CA GLU A 221 1.81 -5.17 0.26
C GLU A 221 1.74 -6.40 1.20
N GLN A 222 1.39 -6.20 2.47
CA GLN A 222 1.26 -7.28 3.44
C GLN A 222 0.33 -8.39 2.94
N LYS A 223 -0.81 -8.02 2.35
CA LYS A 223 -1.77 -8.97 1.76
C LYS A 223 -1.18 -9.74 0.57
N LEU A 224 -0.45 -9.08 -0.33
CA LEU A 224 0.24 -9.73 -1.44
C LEU A 224 1.35 -10.68 -0.95
N MET A 225 2.09 -10.30 0.08
CA MET A 225 3.11 -11.17 0.70
C MET A 225 2.48 -12.40 1.37
N ASN A 226 1.36 -12.23 2.08
CA ASN A 226 0.59 -13.34 2.65
C ASN A 226 0.02 -14.28 1.56
N MET A 227 -0.22 -13.78 0.35
CA MET A 227 -0.58 -14.57 -0.85
C MET A 227 0.64 -15.23 -1.54
N GLY A 228 1.83 -15.17 -0.94
CA GLY A 228 3.04 -15.81 -1.44
C GLY A 228 3.78 -15.03 -2.53
N LYS A 229 3.58 -13.71 -2.63
CA LYS A 229 4.48 -12.83 -3.40
C LYS A 229 5.72 -12.49 -2.58
N ASP A 230 6.88 -12.50 -3.20
CA ASP A 230 8.09 -11.98 -2.57
C ASP A 230 7.99 -10.44 -2.43
N TYR A 231 8.52 -9.90 -1.32
CA TYR A 231 8.56 -8.45 -1.03
C TYR A 231 9.00 -7.62 -2.25
N ARG A 232 10.17 -7.99 -2.80
CA ARG A 232 10.68 -7.57 -4.10
C ARG A 232 10.83 -8.80 -4.98
N ASN A 233 10.63 -8.67 -6.29
CA ASN A 233 10.73 -9.80 -7.19
C ASN A 233 12.19 -10.25 -7.34
N PRO A 234 12.55 -11.53 -7.12
CA PRO A 234 13.91 -12.04 -7.37
C PRO A 234 14.42 -11.70 -8.77
N LYS A 235 13.56 -11.74 -9.79
CA LYS A 235 13.92 -11.45 -11.19
C LYS A 235 14.21 -9.97 -11.49
N ALA A 236 13.93 -9.07 -10.56
CA ALA A 236 14.22 -7.63 -10.72
C ALA A 236 15.61 -7.24 -10.18
N TRP A 237 16.38 -8.19 -9.66
CA TRP A 237 17.76 -7.96 -9.25
C TRP A 237 18.67 -7.70 -10.47
N ASN A 238 19.35 -6.55 -10.48
CA ASN A 238 20.21 -6.12 -11.58
C ASN A 238 21.72 -6.36 -11.35
N GLY A 239 22.10 -7.00 -10.24
CA GLY A 239 23.50 -7.27 -9.89
C GLY A 239 24.20 -6.17 -9.11
N LYS A 240 24.10 -4.92 -9.57
CA LYS A 240 24.96 -3.82 -9.09
C LYS A 240 24.25 -2.78 -8.22
N ASP A 241 23.07 -2.35 -8.65
CA ASP A 241 22.30 -1.27 -8.02
C ASP A 241 21.12 -1.83 -7.20
N GLY A 242 20.97 -3.16 -7.18
CA GLY A 242 20.02 -3.90 -6.34
C GLY A 242 18.79 -4.36 -7.12
N PHE A 243 17.64 -4.26 -6.48
CA PHE A 243 16.34 -4.54 -7.10
C PHE A 243 15.82 -3.30 -7.82
N ASN A 244 15.51 -3.44 -9.10
CA ASN A 244 14.72 -2.46 -9.85
C ASN A 244 13.20 -2.76 -9.68
N PRO A 245 12.27 -1.94 -10.20
CA PRO A 245 10.84 -2.17 -10.00
C PRO A 245 10.16 -3.17 -10.97
N TYR A 246 10.91 -3.79 -11.91
CA TYR A 246 10.36 -4.63 -12.98
C TYR A 246 11.15 -5.93 -13.21
N PRO A 247 10.51 -7.12 -13.11
CA PRO A 247 9.10 -7.34 -12.76
C PRO A 247 8.79 -6.96 -11.29
N PRO A 248 7.57 -6.52 -10.97
CA PRO A 248 7.25 -6.02 -9.63
C PRO A 248 7.19 -7.13 -8.58
N GLY A 249 7.60 -6.81 -7.34
CA GLY A 249 7.30 -7.59 -6.14
C GLY A 249 5.98 -7.17 -5.49
N ALA A 250 5.74 -7.58 -4.25
CA ALA A 250 4.58 -7.12 -3.48
C ALA A 250 4.58 -5.60 -3.29
N HIS A 251 5.74 -5.02 -2.97
CA HIS A 251 5.96 -3.58 -2.76
C HIS A 251 5.60 -2.76 -4.01
N GLU A 252 6.08 -3.16 -5.19
CA GLU A 252 5.78 -2.46 -6.44
C GLU A 252 4.38 -2.76 -7.01
N MET A 253 3.71 -3.82 -6.53
CA MET A 253 2.32 -4.13 -6.88
C MET A 253 1.30 -3.38 -6.02
N ALA A 254 1.70 -2.87 -4.84
CA ALA A 254 0.83 -2.10 -3.95
C ALA A 254 0.50 -0.70 -4.53
N PRO A 255 -0.62 -0.07 -4.10
CA PRO A 255 -0.96 1.30 -4.50
C PRO A 255 0.19 2.27 -4.18
N ALA A 256 0.52 3.20 -5.09
CA ALA A 256 1.69 4.05 -4.93
C ALA A 256 1.68 4.86 -3.61
N GLN A 257 2.71 4.64 -2.79
CA GLN A 257 3.01 5.44 -1.60
C GLN A 257 3.33 6.89 -2.01
N LEU A 258 2.80 7.89 -1.31
CA LEU A 258 3.27 9.27 -1.47
C LEU A 258 4.47 9.50 -0.56
N SER A 259 5.54 10.12 -1.08
CA SER A 259 6.60 10.64 -0.22
C SER A 259 6.09 11.80 0.64
N LEU A 260 6.60 11.91 1.87
CA LEU A 260 6.31 13.04 2.76
C LEU A 260 6.79 14.35 2.14
N VAL A 261 7.87 14.31 1.34
CA VAL A 261 8.45 15.46 0.63
C VAL A 261 7.53 16.06 -0.44
N ASN A 262 6.75 15.24 -1.16
CA ASN A 262 5.79 15.72 -2.17
C ASN A 262 4.53 16.36 -1.56
N SER A 263 4.27 16.08 -0.29
CA SER A 263 3.31 16.83 0.51
C SER A 263 4.01 18.09 1.04
N GLN A 264 3.69 19.28 0.52
CA GLN A 264 4.34 20.58 0.87
C GLN A 264 4.13 21.05 2.33
N VAL A 265 3.80 20.14 3.23
CA VAL A 265 3.16 20.34 4.53
C VAL A 265 4.19 20.34 5.68
N ILE A 266 5.36 19.72 5.47
CA ILE A 266 6.41 19.58 6.51
C ILE A 266 7.65 20.45 6.22
N GLN A 267 7.77 21.09 5.05
CA GLN A 267 8.92 21.96 4.72
C GLN A 267 9.04 23.24 5.58
N LYS A 268 8.04 23.60 6.39
CA LYS A 268 8.12 24.76 7.31
C LYS A 268 8.67 24.45 8.71
N GLY A 269 9.17 23.23 8.94
CA GLY A 269 9.91 22.87 10.14
C GLY A 269 11.17 22.10 9.78
N SER A 270 12.31 22.78 9.69
CA SER A 270 13.61 22.15 9.44
C SER A 270 13.89 21.04 10.45
N ILE A 271 13.93 19.79 10.00
CA ILE A 271 14.25 18.64 10.83
C ILE A 271 15.75 18.62 11.10
N ASN A 272 16.18 19.43 12.07
CA ASN A 272 17.48 19.26 12.70
C ASN A 272 17.40 18.02 13.59
N PHE A 273 17.82 16.86 13.05
CA PHE A 273 18.29 15.76 13.90
C PHE A 273 19.54 16.24 14.63
N SER A 274 19.36 16.81 15.82
CA SER A 274 20.47 17.13 16.73
C SER A 274 21.19 15.84 17.10
N VAL A 275 22.49 15.80 16.80
CA VAL A 275 23.41 14.66 16.98
C VAL A 275 23.96 14.63 18.40
#